data_AF-A0A2D4M7B3-F1
#
_entry.id   AF-A0A2D4M7B3-F1
#
_cell.length_a   1.000
_cell.length_b   1.000
_cell.length_c   1.000
_cell.angle_alpha   90.00
_cell.angle_beta   90.00
_cell.angle_gamma   90.00
#
_symmetry.space_group_name_H-M   'P 1'
#
loop_
_entity.id
_entity.type
_entity.pdbx_description
1 polymer ?
#
loop_
_entity_poly.entity_id
_entity_poly.type
_entity_poly.pdbx_seq_one_letter_code
_entity_poly.pdbx_strand_id
1 'polypeptide(L)'
;TQSTWANGEWSDPVPKCEVVECHALQKPAHGLFNCSNPSGNYAWNSSCNFSCKEGFVLKGPNILQCGASGEWDGQEPTCEVVKCQAVHQSEGSLMNCSHHATELKY
;
A
#
# COMPACT_ATOMS: atom_id res chain seq x y z
N THR A 1 35.26 -17.22 9.98
CA THR A 1 35.68 -17.18 11.39
C THR A 1 35.69 -18.60 11.92
N GLN A 2 36.78 -19.00 12.58
CA GLN A 2 37.10 -20.38 12.93
C GLN A 2 36.37 -20.77 14.22
N SER A 3 35.43 -21.70 14.17
CA SER A 3 34.80 -22.30 15.36
C SER A 3 35.65 -23.47 15.85
N THR A 4 36.21 -23.37 17.05
CA THR A 4 37.03 -24.44 17.66
C THR A 4 36.19 -25.36 18.53
N TRP A 5 36.29 -26.67 18.32
CA TRP A 5 35.59 -27.69 19.11
C TRP A 5 36.48 -28.23 20.24
N ALA A 6 36.32 -27.68 21.43
CA ALA A 6 36.69 -28.40 22.65
C ALA A 6 35.39 -28.96 23.26
N ASN A 7 35.33 -30.28 23.50
CA ASN A 7 34.32 -30.99 24.28
C ASN A 7 33.11 -31.60 23.53
N GLY A 8 33.05 -31.54 22.19
CA GLY A 8 32.00 -32.22 21.41
C GLY A 8 30.63 -31.54 21.40
N GLU A 9 30.56 -30.32 21.92
CA GLU A 9 29.34 -29.51 21.95
C GLU A 9 29.63 -28.15 21.30
N TRP A 10 28.74 -27.70 20.42
CA TRP A 10 28.85 -26.38 19.80
C TRP A 10 28.65 -25.31 20.87
N SER A 11 29.67 -24.48 21.10
CA SER A 11 29.63 -23.41 22.11
C SER A 11 28.76 -22.22 21.69
N ASP A 12 28.49 -22.07 20.39
CA ASP A 12 27.76 -20.94 19.84
C ASP A 12 26.28 -21.29 19.62
N PRO A 13 25.35 -20.37 19.94
CA PRO A 13 23.95 -20.54 19.60
C PRO A 13 23.77 -20.64 18.08
N VAL A 14 22.95 -21.59 17.65
CA VAL A 14 22.60 -21.76 16.24
C VAL A 14 21.98 -20.46 15.71
N PRO A 15 22.44 -19.93 14.56
CA PRO A 15 21.84 -18.73 13.99
C PRO A 15 20.38 -18.97 13.64
N LYS A 16 19.52 -18.01 13.98
CA LYS A 16 18.10 -18.04 13.64
C LYS A 16 17.89 -17.39 12.28
N CYS A 17 17.15 -18.06 11.40
CA CYS A 17 16.66 -17.47 10.16
C CYS A 17 15.31 -16.81 10.46
N GLU A 18 15.23 -15.50 10.29
CA GLU A 18 13.99 -14.74 10.41
C GLU A 18 13.46 -14.39 9.01
N VAL A 19 12.14 -14.38 8.85
CA VAL A 19 11.52 -13.97 7.60
C VAL A 19 11.73 -12.47 7.44
N VAL A 20 12.12 -12.04 6.23
CA VAL A 20 12.17 -10.63 5.91
C VAL A 20 10.73 -10.11 5.82
N GLU A 21 10.42 -9.07 6.59
CA GLU A 21 9.14 -8.37 6.52
C GLU A 21 9.36 -6.94 6.05
N CYS A 22 8.46 -6.48 5.19
CA CYS A 22 8.39 -5.09 4.79
C CYS A 22 7.64 -4.26 5.83
N HIS A 23 7.83 -2.94 5.79
CA HIS A 23 7.08 -2.04 6.66
C HIS A 23 5.57 -2.17 6.43
N ALA A 24 4.80 -1.99 7.50
CA ALA A 24 3.35 -2.04 7.44
C ALA A 24 2.79 -0.89 6.60
N LEU A 25 1.99 -1.23 5.60
CA LEU A 25 1.36 -0.29 4.68
C LEU A 25 0.25 0.51 5.36
N GLN A 26 0.09 1.78 4.99
CA GLN A 26 -1.04 2.59 5.44
C GLN A 26 -2.25 2.43 4.52
N LYS A 27 -3.44 2.46 5.12
CA LYS A 27 -4.69 2.44 4.35
C LYS A 27 -4.85 3.77 3.60
N PRO A 28 -4.97 3.76 2.26
CA PRO A 28 -5.22 4.99 1.51
C PRO A 28 -6.53 5.63 1.92
N ALA A 29 -6.55 6.96 2.04
CA ALA A 29 -7.79 7.71 2.20
C ALA A 29 -8.71 7.40 1.00
N HIS A 30 -9.99 7.14 1.26
CA HIS A 30 -10.96 6.74 0.22
C HIS A 30 -10.54 5.49 -0.59
N GLY A 31 -9.67 4.64 -0.03
CA GLY A 31 -9.23 3.41 -0.66
C GLY A 31 -9.21 2.23 0.31
N LEU A 32 -8.84 1.09 -0.24
CA LEU A 32 -8.65 -0.18 0.43
C LEU A 32 -7.44 -0.88 -0.19
N PHE A 33 -6.85 -1.81 0.55
CA PHE A 33 -5.89 -2.75 0.00
C PHE A 33 -6.09 -4.13 0.60
N ASN A 34 -5.66 -5.16 -0.12
CA ASN A 34 -5.64 -6.53 0.35
C ASN A 34 -4.28 -7.15 0.06
N CYS A 35 -3.64 -7.69 1.10
CA CYS A 35 -2.38 -8.41 0.99
C CYS A 35 -2.61 -9.91 1.10
N SER A 36 -1.82 -10.71 0.39
CA SER A 36 -1.90 -12.17 0.45
C SER A 36 -0.52 -12.80 0.51
N ASN A 37 -0.23 -13.54 1.58
CA ASN A 37 0.93 -14.44 1.69
C ASN A 37 0.74 -15.43 2.86
N PRO A 38 1.05 -16.73 2.69
CA PRO A 38 0.96 -17.73 3.75
C PRO A 38 1.81 -17.42 5.00
N SER A 39 2.91 -16.70 4.83
CA SER A 39 3.88 -16.38 5.88
C SER A 39 3.58 -15.08 6.63
N GLY A 40 2.54 -14.34 6.22
CA GLY A 40 2.14 -13.06 6.83
C GLY A 40 2.00 -11.95 5.80
N ASN A 41 1.09 -11.01 6.03
CA ASN A 41 0.67 -10.00 5.03
C ASN A 41 1.80 -9.13 4.46
N TYR A 42 2.91 -8.99 5.19
CA TYR A 42 4.05 -8.15 4.82
C TYR A 42 5.35 -8.95 4.70
N ALA A 43 5.28 -10.29 4.74
CA ALA A 43 6.44 -11.15 4.56
C ALA A 43 7.02 -11.00 3.15
N TRP A 44 8.29 -11.39 2.96
CA TRP A 44 8.91 -11.47 1.65
C TRP A 44 8.00 -12.16 0.63
N ASN A 45 7.94 -11.59 -0.58
CA ASN A 45 7.10 -12.05 -1.68
C ASN A 45 5.57 -11.88 -1.44
N SER A 46 5.16 -11.17 -0.40
CA SER A 46 3.75 -10.76 -0.25
C SER A 46 3.39 -9.72 -1.29
N SER A 47 2.19 -9.86 -1.86
CA SER A 47 1.63 -8.90 -2.81
C SER A 47 0.38 -8.25 -2.22
N CYS A 48 0.35 -6.91 -2.26
CA CYS A 48 -0.75 -6.09 -1.77
C CYS A 48 -1.40 -5.34 -2.94
N ASN A 49 -2.69 -5.59 -3.19
CA ASN A 49 -3.46 -4.97 -4.26
C ASN A 49 -4.31 -3.82 -3.70
N PHE A 50 -4.20 -2.65 -4.32
CA PHE A 50 -4.84 -1.41 -3.91
C PHE A 50 -6.02 -1.06 -4.81
N SER A 51 -7.09 -0.54 -4.21
CA SER A 51 -8.27 -0.05 -4.90
C SER A 51 -8.82 1.23 -4.26
N CYS A 52 -9.45 2.06 -5.09
CA CYS A 52 -10.12 3.27 -4.64
C CYS A 52 -11.64 3.08 -4.62
N LYS A 53 -12.32 3.78 -3.70
CA LYS A 53 -13.77 3.89 -3.70
C LYS A 53 -14.24 4.64 -4.95
N GLU A 54 -15.52 4.48 -5.26
CA GLU A 54 -16.18 5.22 -6.34
C GLU A 54 -15.98 6.74 -6.19
N GLY A 55 -15.78 7.44 -7.31
CA GLY A 55 -15.45 8.86 -7.33
C GLY A 55 -13.97 9.20 -7.11
N PHE A 56 -13.11 8.20 -6.89
CA PHE A 56 -11.67 8.36 -6.75
C PHE A 56 -10.90 7.52 -7.77
N VAL A 57 -9.73 8.00 -8.19
CA VAL A 57 -8.81 7.34 -9.10
C VAL A 57 -7.50 7.04 -8.38
N LEU A 58 -6.96 5.83 -8.61
CA LEU A 58 -5.69 5.42 -8.04
C LEU A 58 -4.53 6.13 -8.75
N LYS A 59 -3.61 6.70 -7.97
CA LYS A 59 -2.37 7.30 -8.43
C LYS A 59 -1.19 6.52 -7.86
N GLY A 60 -0.38 5.95 -8.74
CA GLY A 60 0.71 5.06 -8.37
C GLY A 60 0.42 3.60 -8.77
N PRO A 61 1.24 2.65 -8.28
CA PRO A 61 1.09 1.24 -8.61
C PRO A 61 -0.17 0.65 -7.95
N ASN A 62 -0.87 -0.24 -8.66
CA ASN A 62 -2.02 -0.96 -8.11
C ASN A 62 -1.62 -2.19 -7.28
N ILE A 63 -0.37 -2.63 -7.38
CA ILE A 63 0.18 -3.75 -6.62
C ILE A 63 1.54 -3.33 -6.08
N LEU A 64 1.80 -3.64 -4.81
CA LEU A 64 3.15 -3.61 -4.22
C LEU A 64 3.57 -5.02 -3.83
N GLN A 65 4.84 -5.35 -4.06
CA GLN A 65 5.45 -6.62 -3.68
C GLN A 65 6.60 -6.44 -2.70
N CYS A 66 6.62 -7.23 -1.63
CA CYS A 66 7.65 -7.13 -0.61
C CYS A 66 8.95 -7.78 -1.08
N GLY A 67 10.02 -6.97 -1.19
CA GLY A 67 11.34 -7.40 -1.65
C GLY A 67 12.20 -8.08 -0.58
N ALA A 68 13.27 -8.74 -1.01
CA ALA A 68 14.20 -9.43 -0.11
C ALA A 68 15.00 -8.48 0.81
N SER A 69 14.97 -7.17 0.52
CA SER A 69 15.58 -6.13 1.35
C SER A 69 14.68 -5.66 2.51
N GLY A 70 13.43 -6.12 2.60
CA GLY A 70 12.45 -5.58 3.54
C GLY A 70 11.83 -4.26 3.07
N GLU A 71 11.96 -3.95 1.78
CA GLU A 71 11.35 -2.77 1.16
C GLU A 71 10.34 -3.20 0.10
N TRP A 72 9.27 -2.43 -0.03
CA TRP A 72 8.33 -2.58 -1.14
C TRP A 72 8.99 -2.16 -2.46
N ASP A 73 8.60 -2.82 -3.54
CA ASP A 73 9.08 -2.55 -4.90
C ASP A 73 8.61 -1.22 -5.50
N GLY A 74 7.74 -0.49 -4.78
CA GLY A 74 7.19 0.80 -5.20
C GLY A 74 6.69 1.63 -4.02
N GLN A 75 6.25 2.85 -4.33
CA GLN A 75 5.67 3.75 -3.33
C GLN A 75 4.18 3.46 -3.13
N GLU A 76 3.68 3.71 -1.91
CA GLU A 76 2.26 3.60 -1.59
C GLU A 76 1.41 4.50 -2.51
N PRO A 77 0.39 3.94 -3.19
CA PRO A 77 -0.46 4.72 -4.06
C PRO A 77 -1.47 5.56 -3.26
N THR A 78 -1.97 6.62 -3.88
CA THR A 78 -3.01 7.48 -3.31
C THR A 78 -4.31 7.40 -4.12
N CYS A 79 -5.44 7.69 -3.48
CA CYS A 79 -6.73 7.83 -4.16
C CYS A 79 -7.06 9.32 -4.28
N GLU A 80 -7.04 9.83 -5.50
CA GLU A 80 -7.37 11.22 -5.80
C GLU A 80 -8.81 11.34 -6.30
N VAL A 81 -9.50 12.42 -5.94
CA VAL A 81 -10.86 12.67 -6.41
C VAL A 81 -10.88 12.80 -7.94
N VAL A 82 -11.85 12.16 -8.59
CA VAL A 82 -12.10 12.33 -10.02
C VAL A 82 -12.62 13.74 -10.25
N LYS A 83 -11.91 14.50 -11.08
CA LYS A 83 -12.31 15.86 -11.46
C LYS A 83 -13.01 15.84 -12.81
N CYS A 84 -14.26 16.31 -12.83
CA CYS A 84 -14.97 16.53 -14.08
C CYS A 84 -14.40 17.74 -14.83
N GLN A 85 -14.59 17.77 -16.15
CA GLN A 85 -14.26 18.95 -16.94
C GLN A 85 -15.09 20.14 -16.48
N ALA A 86 -14.44 21.31 -16.40
CA ALA A 86 -15.14 22.54 -16.09
C ALA A 86 -16.20 22.80 -17.17
N VAL A 87 -17.41 23.12 -16.73
CA VAL A 87 -18.50 23.46 -17.65
C VAL A 87 -18.16 24.77 -18.34
N HIS A 88 -18.16 24.78 -19.66
CA HIS A 88 -17.89 26.00 -20.43
C HIS A 88 -19.06 26.97 -20.29
N GLN A 89 -18.81 28.15 -19.72
CA GLN A 89 -19.82 29.21 -19.62
C GLN A 89 -19.72 30.10 -20.85
N SER A 90 -20.82 30.25 -21.60
CA SER A 90 -20.94 31.29 -22.63
C SER A 90 -21.19 32.65 -21.97
N GLU A 91 -20.72 33.73 -22.60
CA GLU A 91 -20.97 35.10 -22.11
C GLU A 91 -22.47 35.33 -21.92
N GLY A 92 -22.87 35.70 -20.70
CA GLY A 92 -24.26 35.95 -20.30
C GLY A 92 -25.01 34.78 -19.68
N SER A 93 -24.41 33.59 -19.54
CA SER A 93 -25.05 32.45 -18.86
C SER A 93 -24.77 32.46 -17.35
N LEU A 94 -25.84 32.39 -16.53
CA LEU A 94 -25.76 32.19 -15.08
C LEU A 94 -25.78 30.68 -14.77
N MET A 95 -24.70 30.16 -14.20
CA MET A 95 -24.66 28.78 -13.70
C MET A 95 -25.08 28.74 -12.23
N ASN A 96 -26.09 27.94 -11.92
CA ASN A 96 -26.51 27.66 -10.55
C ASN A 96 -26.11 26.23 -10.19
N CYS A 97 -25.22 26.08 -9.20
CA CYS A 97 -24.81 24.79 -8.69
C CYS A 97 -25.58 24.49 -7.40
N SER A 98 -26.44 23.47 -7.43
CA SER A 98 -27.07 22.92 -6.24
C SER A 98 -26.31 21.67 -5.80
N HIS A 99 -25.76 21.69 -4.58
CA HIS A 99 -25.14 20.52 -3.97
C HIS A 99 -26.14 19.84 -3.02
N HIS A 100 -26.36 18.53 -3.18
CA HIS A 100 -27.14 17.76 -2.20
C HIS A 100 -26.28 17.52 -0.94
N ALA A 101 -26.67 18.13 0.18
CA ALA A 101 -25.92 18.10 1.45
C ALA A 101 -25.75 16.69 2.07
N THR A 102 -26.38 15.65 1.49
CA THR A 102 -26.36 14.27 2.00
C THR A 102 -25.13 13.46 1.59
N GLU A 103 -24.32 13.93 0.63
CA GLU A 103 -23.16 13.16 0.11
C GLU A 103 -21.82 13.51 0.77
N LEU A 104 -21.78 14.47 1.71
CA LEU A 104 -20.59 14.82 2.48
C LEU A 104 -20.40 13.92 3.71
N LYS A 105 -20.50 12.60 3.53
CA LYS A 105 -20.08 11.63 4.54
C LYS A 105 -18.91 10.84 3.99
N TYR A 106 -17.72 11.33 4.26
CA TYR A 106 -16.47 10.57 4.16
C TYR A 106 -15.76 10.58 5.51
#